data_AF-A0A837HY50-F1
#
_entry.id   AF-A0A837HY50-F1
#
_cell.length_a   1.000
_cell.length_b   1.000
_cell.length_c   1.000
_cell.angle_alpha   90.00
_cell.angle_beta   90.00
_cell.angle_gamma   90.00
#
_symmetry.space_group_name_H-M   'P 1'
#
loop_
_entity.id
_entity.type
_entity.pdbx_description
1 polymer ?
#
loop_
_entity_poly.entity_id
_entity_poly.type
_entity_poly.pdbx_seq_one_letter_code
_entity_poly.pdbx_strand_id
1 'polypeptide(L)' 'MGEIIIDKKRRNFLKVMLIGGGVFVVVKVLGPVFSKFLDGPTVETNFTNFRTVENKRGLTVYDKTGEEIFIMDNGE' A
#
# COMPACT_ATOMS: atom_id res chain seq x y z
N MET A 1 -18.26 7.98 -56.05
CA MET A 1 -17.59 7.81 -54.75
C MET A 1 -18.67 7.84 -53.68
N GLY A 2 -18.87 6.76 -52.94
CA GLY A 2 -19.94 6.69 -51.93
C GLY A 2 -19.54 7.46 -50.67
N GLU A 3 -20.43 8.34 -50.21
CA GLU A 3 -20.24 9.10 -48.97
C GLU A 3 -20.40 8.16 -47.77
N ILE A 4 -19.36 8.00 -46.96
CA ILE A 4 -19.43 7.17 -45.75
C ILE A 4 -20.07 8.03 -44.65
N ILE A 5 -21.39 7.90 -44.48
CA ILE A 5 -22.09 8.51 -43.35
C ILE A 5 -21.75 7.71 -42.10
N ILE A 6 -20.79 8.21 -41.31
CA ILE A 6 -20.38 7.56 -40.06
C ILE A 6 -21.41 7.85 -38.98
N ASP A 7 -22.10 6.80 -38.54
CA ASP A 7 -23.04 6.85 -37.43
C ASP A 7 -22.35 7.34 -36.14
N LYS A 8 -22.93 8.38 -35.53
CA LYS A 8 -22.38 9.05 -34.34
C LYS A 8 -22.34 8.13 -33.11
N LYS A 9 -23.30 7.22 -32.95
CA LYS A 9 -23.34 6.25 -31.83
C LYS A 9 -22.24 5.21 -31.99
N ARG A 10 -22.05 4.69 -33.20
CA ARG A 10 -20.98 3.71 -33.52
C ARG A 10 -19.59 4.30 -33.28
N ARG A 11 -19.37 5.55 -33.70
CA ARG A 11 -18.12 6.29 -33.45
C ARG A 11 -17.86 6.50 -31.96
N ASN A 12 -18.90 6.81 -31.18
CA ASN A 12 -18.74 7.05 -29.75
C ASN A 12 -18.42 5.77 -28.99
N PHE A 13 -19.09 4.66 -29.33
CA PHE A 13 -18.79 3.35 -28.78
C PHE A 13 -17.33 2.93 -29.03
N LEU A 14 -16.85 3.10 -30.28
CA LEU A 14 -15.46 2.76 -30.64
C LEU A 14 -14.44 3.58 -29.84
N LYS A 15 -14.71 4.87 -29.60
CA LYS A 15 -13.85 5.71 -28.76
C LYS A 15 -13.76 5.20 -27.32
N VAL A 16 -14.90 4.85 -26.71
CA VAL A 16 -14.92 4.30 -25.35
C VAL A 16 -14.17 2.98 -25.28
N MET A 17 -14.35 2.11 -26.29
CA MET A 17 -13.64 0.83 -26.35
C MET A 17 -12.12 1.01 -26.50
N LEU A 18 -11.67 1.98 -27.32
CA LEU A 18 -10.25 2.32 -27.47
C LEU A 18 -9.65 2.87 -26.17
N ILE A 19 -10.37 3.77 -25.50
CA ILE A 19 -9.91 4.35 -24.22
C ILE A 19 -9.85 3.27 -23.14
N GLY A 20 -10.92 2.47 -22.99
CA GLY A 20 -10.98 1.39 -22.01
C GLY A 20 -9.92 0.31 -22.25
N GLY A 21 -9.73 -0.09 -23.52
CA GLY A 21 -8.68 -1.03 -23.90
C GLY A 21 -7.28 -0.49 -23.63
N GLY A 22 -7.03 0.79 -23.93
CA GLY A 22 -5.76 1.45 -23.64
C GLY A 22 -5.45 1.47 -22.14
N VAL A 23 -6.42 1.87 -21.31
CA VAL A 23 -6.27 1.87 -19.84
C VAL A 23 -5.98 0.47 -19.32
N PHE A 24 -6.67 -0.56 -19.81
CA PHE A 24 -6.45 -1.94 -19.39
C PHE A 24 -5.01 -2.42 -19.64
N VAL A 25 -4.45 -2.10 -20.81
CA VAL A 25 -3.06 -2.44 -21.15
C VAL A 25 -2.07 -1.68 -20.26
N VAL A 26 -2.28 -0.37 -20.06
CA VAL A 26 -1.42 0.47 -19.21
C VAL A 26 -1.38 -0.06 -17.79
N VAL A 27 -2.53 -0.37 -17.19
CA VAL A 27 -2.60 -0.93 -15.83
C VAL A 27 -1.91 -2.29 -15.75
N LYS A 28 -2.09 -3.16 -16.75
CA LYS A 28 -1.47 -4.50 -16.73
C LYS A 28 0.05 -4.46 -16.88
N VAL A 29 0.57 -3.57 -17.73
CA VAL A 29 2.02 -3.47 -17.99
C VAL A 29 2.72 -2.65 -16.91
N LEU A 30 2.15 -1.51 -16.51
CA LEU A 30 2.78 -0.62 -15.53
C LEU A 30 2.42 -0.97 -14.08
N GLY A 31 1.36 -1.75 -13.83
CA GLY A 31 0.96 -2.15 -12.49
C GLY A 31 2.09 -2.76 -11.64
N PRO A 32 2.86 -3.74 -12.16
CA PRO A 32 4.00 -4.30 -11.43
C PRO A 32 5.16 -3.33 -11.20
N VAL A 33 5.28 -2.29 -12.03
CA VAL A 33 6.29 -1.24 -11.90
C VAL A 33 5.87 -0.24 -10.82
N PHE A 34 4.58 0.15 -10.82
CA PHE A 34 4.01 1.00 -9.79
C PHE A 34 3.96 0.31 -8.43
N SER A 35 3.70 -0.99 -8.34
CA SER A 35 3.72 -1.71 -7.06
C SER A 35 5.12 -1.66 -6.43
N LYS A 36 6.17 -1.90 -7.22
CA LYS A 36 7.56 -1.81 -6.74
C LYS A 36 8.01 -0.39 -6.40
N PHE A 37 7.41 0.62 -7.02
CA PHE A 37 7.69 2.03 -6.71
C PHE A 37 6.95 2.49 -5.44
N LEU A 38 5.78 1.92 -5.15
CA LEU A 38 4.99 2.20 -3.95
C LEU A 38 5.39 1.33 -2.76
N ASP A 39 6.17 0.28 -2.97
CA ASP A 39 6.87 -0.45 -1.92
C ASP A 39 7.92 0.49 -1.29
N GLY A 40 7.46 1.32 -0.35
CA GLY A 40 8.32 2.04 0.58
C GLY A 40 9.13 1.06 1.44
N PRO A 41 10.14 1.53 2.20
CA PRO A 41 10.91 0.67 3.08
C PRO A 41 9.95 -0.07 4.02
N THR A 42 9.81 -1.38 3.80
CA THR A 42 9.04 -2.25 4.69
C THR A 42 9.90 -2.42 5.94
N VAL A 43 9.63 -1.59 6.95
CA VAL A 43 10.24 -1.78 8.27
C VAL A 43 9.60 -3.03 8.84
N GLU A 44 10.32 -4.15 8.74
CA GLU A 44 9.95 -5.40 9.37
C GLU A 44 10.17 -5.25 10.88
N THR A 45 9.19 -4.66 11.58
CA THR A 45 9.19 -4.62 13.05
C THR A 45 8.87 -6.01 13.58
N ASN A 46 9.92 -6.81 13.78
CA ASN A 46 9.84 -8.05 14.55
C ASN A 46 9.69 -7.70 16.04
N PHE A 47 8.45 -7.62 16.52
CA PHE A 47 8.13 -7.35 17.93
C PHE A 47 8.46 -8.51 18.89
N THR A 48 9.02 -9.62 18.37
CA THR A 48 9.33 -10.82 19.15
C THR A 48 10.44 -10.62 20.19
N ASN A 49 11.22 -9.56 20.05
CA ASN A 49 12.40 -9.30 20.89
C ASN A 49 12.11 -8.41 22.11
N PHE A 50 10.85 -8.06 22.36
CA PHE A 50 10.51 -7.20 23.48
C PHE A 50 9.93 -8.01 24.64
N ARG A 51 10.46 -7.79 25.84
CA ARG A 51 9.92 -8.34 27.08
C ARG A 51 9.21 -7.23 27.84
N THR A 52 7.91 -7.39 28.03
CA THR A 52 7.11 -6.49 28.87
C THR A 52 6.97 -7.07 30.27
N VAL A 53 7.26 -6.27 31.28
CA VAL A 53 7.10 -6.63 32.70
C VAL A 53 6.20 -5.58 33.34
N GLU A 54 5.05 -6.03 33.84
CA GLU A 54 4.12 -5.20 34.60
C GLU A 54 4.37 -5.43 36.10
N ASN A 55 4.51 -4.34 36.85
CA ASN A 55 4.70 -4.36 38.29
C ASN A 55 3.79 -3.32 38.95
N LYS A 56 3.73 -3.29 40.29
CA LYS A 56 2.85 -2.39 41.05
C LYS A 56 3.16 -0.90 40.82
N ARG A 57 4.33 -0.57 40.27
CA ARG A 57 4.79 0.80 39.99
C ARG A 57 4.58 1.20 38.54
N GLY A 58 4.28 0.26 37.64
CA GLY A 58 4.08 0.59 36.23
C GLY A 58 4.48 -0.54 35.29
N LEU A 59 4.68 -0.17 34.03
CA LEU A 59 4.98 -1.07 32.92
C LEU A 59 6.36 -0.76 32.35
N THR A 60 7.23 -1.76 32.28
CA THR A 60 8.58 -1.64 31.71
C THR A 60 8.74 -2.56 30.51
N VAL A 61 9.32 -2.05 29.43
CA VAL A 61 9.63 -2.79 28.19
C VAL A 61 11.14 -2.86 28.00
N TYR A 62 11.63 -4.08 27.80
CA TYR A 62 13.05 -4.38 27.58
C TYR A 62 13.28 -4.96 26.18
N ASP A 63 14.46 -4.72 25.60
CA ASP A 63 14.94 -5.45 24.42
C ASP A 63 15.45 -6.86 24.82
N LYS A 64 15.71 -7.71 23.83
CA LYS A 64 16.26 -9.06 24.00
C LYS A 64 17.61 -9.10 24.72
N THR A 65 18.34 -7.98 24.70
CA THR A 65 19.63 -7.80 25.41
C THR A 65 19.43 -7.53 26.90
N GLY A 66 18.20 -7.24 27.34
CA GLY A 66 17.89 -6.75 28.67
C GLY A 66 18.02 -5.23 28.80
N GLU A 67 18.27 -4.51 27.70
CA GLU A 67 18.30 -3.05 27.69
C GLU A 67 16.89 -2.48 27.82
N GLU A 68 16.71 -1.50 28.71
CA GLU A 68 15.43 -0.81 28.92
C GLU A 68 15.16 0.16 27.78
N ILE A 69 14.02 0.00 27.11
CA ILE A 69 13.63 0.86 25.99
C ILE A 69 12.53 1.83 26.39
N PHE A 70 11.67 1.42 27.32
CA PHE A 70 10.51 2.22 27.71
C PHE A 70 10.02 1.90 29.13
N ILE A 71 9.66 2.93 29.89
CA ILE A 71 9.03 2.83 31.21
C ILE A 71 7.80 3.74 31.23
N MET A 72 6.67 3.17 31.66
CA MET A 72 5.46 3.91 31.98
C MET A 72 5.17 3.75 33.47
N ASP A 73 5.30 4.84 34.22
CA ASP A 73 5.00 4.87 35.65
C ASP A 73 3.48 5.04 35.84
N ASN A 74 2.91 4.25 36.76
CA ASN A 74 1.55 4.49 37.22
C ASN A 74 1.65 5.61 38.27
N GLY A 75 1.85 6.85 37.78
CA GLY A 75 1.97 8.02 38.63
C GLY A 75 0.91 7.99 39.72
N GLU A 76 1.36 8.07 40.98
CA GLU A 76 0.50 8.22 42.15
C GLU A 76 -0.43 9.44 42.03
#